data_AF-A0A060C6S0-F1
#
_entry.id   AF-A0A060C6S0-F1
#
_cell.length_a   1.000
_cell.length_b   1.000
_cell.length_c   1.000
_cell.angle_alpha   90.00
_cell.angle_beta   90.00
_cell.angle_gamma   90.00
#
_symmetry.space_group_name_H-M   'P 1'
#
loop_
_entity.id
_entity.type
_entity.pdbx_description
1 polymer ?
#
loop_
_entity_poly.entity_id
_entity_poly.type
_entity_poly.pdbx_seq_one_letter_code
_entity_poly.pdbx_strand_id
1 'polypeptide(L)'
;MNGLTGTDKYGNVLIEGNRVENVGRTGIVVWDHIFAKYDEACTGVRIRKNSVKDIDSDGILTYGCDGALIEHNVANGCGSYREDGGFNGSAAIWCTRGSNCIIQYNEAFNTHMLEGNADGTAFDIDIDAMDCIVQYNYSHDNEGGFMLFIDASNS
;
A
#
# COMPACT_ATOMS: atom_id res chain seq x y z
N MET A 1 -4.60 -8.46 20.94
CA MET A 1 -5.88 -8.63 20.21
C MET A 1 -5.84 -10.03 19.62
N ASN A 2 -6.94 -10.78 19.72
CA ASN A 2 -6.96 -12.17 19.26
C ASN A 2 -7.57 -12.34 17.85
N GLY A 3 -7.93 -11.26 17.14
CA GLY A 3 -8.39 -11.33 15.75
C GLY A 3 -9.74 -12.01 15.57
N LEU A 4 -10.58 -12.04 16.61
CA LEU A 4 -11.85 -12.79 16.64
C LEU A 4 -13.09 -11.89 16.65
N THR A 5 -12.92 -10.57 16.80
CA THR A 5 -14.02 -9.60 16.81
C THR A 5 -13.91 -8.67 15.62
N GLY A 6 -15.04 -8.46 14.94
CA GLY A 6 -15.19 -7.69 13.70
C GLY A 6 -14.84 -6.20 13.77
N THR A 7 -14.17 -5.76 14.84
CA THR A 7 -13.85 -4.35 15.15
C THR A 7 -12.37 -4.18 15.50
N ASP A 8 -11.54 -5.19 15.25
CA ASP A 8 -10.13 -5.18 15.64
C ASP A 8 -9.36 -4.17 14.76
N LYS A 9 -8.78 -3.17 15.44
CA LYS A 9 -8.11 -2.02 14.84
C LYS A 9 -6.88 -1.60 15.63
N TYR A 10 -5.96 -0.89 14.99
CA TYR A 10 -4.73 -0.41 15.62
C TYR A 10 -4.70 1.10 15.79
N GLY A 11 -4.09 1.54 16.89
CA GLY A 11 -3.84 2.95 17.17
C GLY A 11 -2.36 3.22 17.37
N ASN A 12 -1.85 4.33 16.84
CA ASN A 12 -0.49 4.83 17.05
C ASN A 12 0.61 3.84 16.63
N VAL A 13 0.45 3.23 15.45
CA VAL A 13 1.45 2.33 14.87
C VAL A 13 2.55 3.16 14.20
N LEU A 14 3.80 2.94 14.61
CA LEU A 14 4.98 3.51 13.97
C LEU A 14 5.84 2.40 13.37
N ILE A 15 6.07 2.47 12.06
CA ILE A 15 7.00 1.62 11.33
C ILE A 15 8.06 2.54 10.71
N GLU A 16 9.25 2.60 11.32
CA GLU A 16 10.29 3.53 10.92
C GLU A 16 11.67 2.88 10.77
N GLY A 17 12.40 3.27 9.73
CA GLY A 17 13.84 2.99 9.60
C GLY A 17 14.19 1.54 9.31
N ASN A 18 13.26 0.77 8.75
CA ASN A 18 13.45 -0.66 8.47
C ASN A 18 13.93 -0.91 7.04
N ARG A 19 14.62 -2.03 6.86
CA ARG A 19 14.97 -2.60 5.56
C ARG A 19 14.25 -3.93 5.40
N VAL A 20 13.38 -4.04 4.40
CA VAL A 20 12.56 -5.23 4.10
C VAL A 20 12.88 -5.68 2.68
N GLU A 21 13.42 -6.88 2.49
CA GLU A 21 13.88 -7.33 1.18
C GLU A 21 13.66 -8.82 0.94
N ASN A 22 13.34 -9.20 -0.30
CA ASN A 22 13.14 -10.59 -0.72
C ASN A 22 12.06 -11.30 0.11
N VAL A 23 10.88 -10.67 0.20
CA VAL A 23 9.73 -11.14 0.99
C VAL A 23 8.48 -11.18 0.12
N GLY A 24 7.64 -12.19 0.36
CA GLY A 24 6.29 -12.29 -0.19
C GLY A 24 5.23 -12.50 0.90
N ARG A 25 3.99 -12.07 0.70
CA ARG A 25 3.47 -11.38 -0.51
C ARG A 25 3.71 -9.86 -0.49
N THR A 26 3.47 -9.20 0.64
CA THR A 26 3.55 -7.73 0.80
C THR A 26 4.69 -7.37 1.76
N GLY A 27 5.40 -6.28 1.49
CA GLY A 27 6.56 -5.84 2.28
C GLY A 27 6.17 -5.29 3.64
N ILE A 28 5.49 -4.14 3.66
CA ILE A 28 4.97 -3.50 4.88
C ILE A 28 3.47 -3.33 4.73
N VAL A 29 2.70 -3.84 5.71
CA VAL A 29 1.25 -3.67 5.72
C VAL A 29 0.75 -3.31 7.12
N VAL A 30 -0.17 -2.33 7.18
CA VAL A 30 -1.04 -2.10 8.33
C VAL A 30 -2.47 -2.35 7.87
N TRP A 31 -3.14 -3.29 8.52
CA TRP A 31 -4.43 -3.82 8.09
C TRP A 31 -5.35 -3.99 9.31
N ASP A 32 -6.54 -3.39 9.27
CA ASP A 32 -7.64 -3.70 10.20
C ASP A 32 -8.36 -5.03 9.86
N HIS A 33 -9.26 -5.49 10.72
CA HIS A 33 -9.92 -6.78 10.48
C HIS A 33 -11.11 -6.68 9.51
N ILE A 34 -11.86 -5.58 9.50
CA ILE A 34 -13.10 -5.46 8.76
C ILE A 34 -13.27 -4.03 8.22
N PHE A 35 -13.67 -3.97 6.95
CA PHE A 35 -14.36 -2.86 6.32
C PHE A 35 -15.47 -2.35 7.23
N ALA A 36 -15.16 -1.40 8.07
CA ALA A 36 -16.16 -0.79 8.89
C ALA A 36 -15.84 0.68 9.01
N LYS A 37 -16.91 1.43 8.75
CA LYS A 37 -17.26 2.73 9.32
C LYS A 37 -16.14 3.39 10.11
N TYR A 38 -15.99 4.69 9.91
CA TYR A 38 -15.03 5.59 10.57
C TYR A 38 -14.58 5.23 12.01
N ASP A 39 -15.46 4.65 12.85
CA ASP A 39 -15.17 4.20 14.20
C ASP A 39 -14.35 2.90 14.31
N GLU A 40 -14.04 2.20 13.22
CA GLU A 40 -13.29 0.94 13.20
C GLU A 40 -11.94 1.03 12.46
N ALA A 41 -11.63 2.19 11.86
CA ALA A 41 -10.37 2.41 11.16
C ALA A 41 -9.13 2.43 12.08
N CYS A 42 -7.99 2.00 11.54
CA CYS A 42 -6.69 2.22 12.16
C CYS A 42 -6.36 3.72 12.17
N THR A 43 -5.87 4.23 13.31
CA THR A 43 -5.57 5.67 13.47
C THR A 43 -4.16 5.89 13.98
N GLY A 44 -3.59 7.07 13.68
CA GLY A 44 -2.23 7.42 14.12
C GLY A 44 -1.14 6.53 13.48
N VAL A 45 -1.42 5.94 12.31
CA VAL A 45 -0.47 5.12 11.56
C VAL A 45 0.58 6.00 10.88
N ARG A 46 1.85 5.67 11.06
CA ARG A 46 3.01 6.37 10.50
C ARG A 46 4.00 5.34 9.93
N ILE A 47 4.18 5.33 8.62
CA ILE A 47 5.14 4.44 7.93
C ILE A 47 6.18 5.34 7.26
N ARG A 48 7.40 5.37 7.78
CA ARG A 48 8.40 6.32 7.29
C ARG A 48 9.85 5.85 7.27
N LYS A 49 10.65 6.40 6.34
CA LYS A 49 12.09 6.12 6.25
C LYS A 49 12.43 4.63 6.12
N ASN A 50 11.51 3.84 5.56
CA ASN A 50 11.75 2.43 5.29
C ASN A 50 12.25 2.25 3.86
N SER A 51 13.06 1.21 3.63
CA SER A 51 13.41 0.73 2.29
C SER A 51 12.78 -0.64 2.08
N VAL A 52 11.93 -0.77 1.07
CA VAL A 52 11.35 -2.05 0.62
C VAL A 52 11.91 -2.40 -0.76
N LYS A 53 12.45 -3.62 -0.92
CA LYS A 53 13.13 -4.03 -2.15
C LYS A 53 12.82 -5.46 -2.55
N ASP A 54 12.61 -5.70 -3.85
CA ASP A 54 12.39 -7.05 -4.41
C ASP A 54 11.28 -7.78 -3.63
N ILE A 55 10.10 -7.17 -3.61
CA ILE A 55 8.91 -7.69 -2.91
C ILE A 55 8.08 -8.45 -3.94
N ASP A 56 7.56 -9.62 -3.58
CA ASP A 56 6.82 -10.47 -4.52
C ASP A 56 5.64 -9.72 -5.16
N SER A 57 4.95 -8.89 -4.38
CA SER A 57 3.81 -8.08 -4.80
C SER A 57 3.95 -6.64 -4.24
N ASP A 58 3.09 -6.23 -3.32
CA ASP A 58 2.98 -4.85 -2.85
C ASP A 58 4.11 -4.39 -1.92
N GLY A 59 4.67 -3.20 -2.15
CA GLY A 59 5.75 -2.67 -1.31
C GLY A 59 5.26 -2.22 0.07
N ILE A 60 4.45 -1.16 0.11
CA ILE A 60 3.85 -0.58 1.32
C ILE A 60 2.36 -0.36 1.11
N LEU A 61 1.55 -0.93 2.01
CA LEU A 61 0.09 -0.88 1.96
C LEU A 61 -0.49 -0.41 3.31
N THR A 62 -1.44 0.52 3.24
CA THR A 62 -2.40 0.73 4.34
C THR A 62 -3.80 0.34 3.90
N TYR A 63 -4.42 -0.56 4.65
CA TYR A 63 -5.79 -1.02 4.45
C TYR A 63 -6.62 -0.61 5.68
N GLY A 64 -7.71 0.14 5.48
CA GLY A 64 -8.60 0.48 6.61
C GLY A 64 -8.03 1.53 7.56
N CYS A 65 -7.29 2.51 7.05
CA CYS A 65 -6.69 3.57 7.87
C CYS A 65 -7.41 4.91 7.71
N ASP A 66 -7.55 5.65 8.81
CA ASP A 66 -7.92 7.07 8.78
C ASP A 66 -6.73 7.94 9.19
N GLY A 67 -6.26 8.77 8.26
CA GLY A 67 -5.14 9.68 8.51
C GLY A 67 -3.78 9.00 8.58
N ALA A 68 -3.58 7.88 7.87
CA ALA A 68 -2.24 7.30 7.75
C ALA A 68 -1.30 8.27 7.01
N LEU A 69 -0.05 8.32 7.46
CA LEU A 69 1.00 9.06 6.80
C LEU A 69 2.12 8.11 6.37
N ILE A 70 2.28 7.98 5.05
CA ILE A 70 3.30 7.16 4.40
C ILE A 70 4.32 8.12 3.78
N GLU A 71 5.48 8.28 4.41
CA GLU A 71 6.44 9.31 4.00
C GLU A 71 7.91 8.93 4.04
N HIS A 72 8.71 9.51 3.15
CA HIS A 72 10.17 9.29 3.11
C HIS A 72 10.57 7.82 2.96
N ASN A 73 9.72 6.98 2.36
CA ASN A 73 10.06 5.58 2.08
C ASN A 73 10.64 5.45 0.66
N VAL A 74 11.40 4.38 0.46
CA VAL A 74 11.93 3.98 -0.85
C VAL A 74 11.39 2.59 -1.18
N ALA A 75 10.70 2.46 -2.30
CA ALA A 75 10.21 1.19 -2.84
C ALA A 75 10.88 0.89 -4.18
N ASN A 76 11.52 -0.27 -4.30
CA ASN A 76 12.29 -0.66 -5.49
C ASN A 76 11.99 -2.11 -5.88
N GLY A 77 11.55 -2.37 -7.11
CA GLY A 77 11.38 -3.75 -7.58
C GLY A 77 10.21 -4.48 -6.92
N CYS A 78 9.10 -3.78 -6.67
CA CYS A 78 7.85 -4.43 -6.23
C CYS A 78 7.19 -5.19 -7.40
N GLY A 79 6.34 -6.16 -7.11
CA GLY A 79 5.76 -7.03 -8.15
C GLY A 79 6.76 -8.04 -8.73
N SER A 80 7.77 -8.46 -7.97
CA SER A 80 8.88 -9.27 -8.48
C SER A 80 8.56 -10.76 -8.73
N TYR A 81 7.40 -11.26 -8.26
CA TYR A 81 7.02 -12.66 -8.41
C TYR A 81 5.58 -12.84 -8.89
N ARG A 82 5.41 -13.71 -9.89
CA ARG A 82 4.11 -14.14 -10.40
C ARG A 82 3.74 -15.52 -9.88
N GLU A 83 2.55 -15.63 -9.30
CA GLU A 83 1.92 -16.90 -8.95
C GLU A 83 0.90 -17.32 -10.02
N ASP A 84 1.15 -18.44 -10.70
CA ASP A 84 0.23 -18.98 -11.71
C ASP A 84 -1.12 -19.36 -11.10
N GLY A 85 -2.20 -18.81 -11.65
CA GLY A 85 -3.56 -18.97 -11.11
C GLY A 85 -3.84 -18.15 -9.84
N GLY A 86 -2.87 -17.37 -9.36
CA GLY A 86 -3.01 -16.48 -8.21
C GLY A 86 -3.40 -15.04 -8.59
N PHE A 87 -3.59 -14.20 -7.57
CA PHE A 87 -3.80 -12.77 -7.73
C PHE A 87 -2.46 -12.03 -7.78
N ASN A 88 -2.13 -11.52 -8.97
CA ASN A 88 -0.83 -10.93 -9.29
C ASN A 88 -0.85 -9.39 -9.38
N GLY A 89 -1.93 -8.73 -8.93
CA GLY A 89 -1.96 -7.26 -8.87
C GLY A 89 -0.96 -6.72 -7.84
N SER A 90 -0.31 -5.61 -8.16
CA SER A 90 0.70 -4.99 -7.29
C SER A 90 0.94 -3.53 -7.60
N ALA A 91 1.09 -2.72 -6.56
CA ALA A 91 1.63 -1.35 -6.62
C ALA A 91 2.73 -1.16 -5.56
N ALA A 92 3.63 -0.20 -5.79
CA ALA A 92 4.76 0.01 -4.88
C ALA A 92 4.31 0.56 -3.51
N ILE A 93 3.56 1.67 -3.50
CA ILE A 93 3.11 2.33 -2.27
C ILE A 93 1.67 2.83 -2.43
N TRP A 94 0.74 2.33 -1.62
CA TRP A 94 -0.67 2.62 -1.83
C TRP A 94 -1.54 2.53 -0.58
N CYS A 95 -2.76 3.07 -0.72
CA CYS A 95 -3.80 2.99 0.29
C CYS A 95 -5.13 2.54 -0.31
N THR A 96 -5.91 1.81 0.48
CA THR A 96 -7.24 1.33 0.12
C THR A 96 -8.17 1.34 1.32
N ARG A 97 -9.49 1.44 1.05
CA ARG A 97 -10.56 1.34 2.05
C ARG A 97 -10.32 2.21 3.27
N GLY A 98 -9.80 3.41 3.06
CA GLY A 98 -9.35 4.33 4.12
C GLY A 98 -9.71 5.77 3.79
N SER A 99 -9.50 6.66 4.75
CA SER A 99 -9.78 8.09 4.58
C SER A 99 -8.59 8.95 4.96
N ASN A 100 -8.48 10.12 4.36
CA ASN A 100 -7.53 11.18 4.75
C ASN A 100 -6.06 10.72 4.78
N CYS A 101 -5.70 9.67 4.06
CA CYS A 101 -4.34 9.16 4.03
C CYS A 101 -3.46 10.06 3.16
N ILE A 102 -2.21 10.25 3.56
CA ILE A 102 -1.24 11.06 2.84
C ILE A 102 -0.02 10.20 2.48
N ILE A 103 0.24 10.10 1.19
CA ILE A 103 1.43 9.48 0.61
C ILE A 103 2.33 10.61 0.11
N GLN A 104 3.44 10.88 0.82
CA GLN A 104 4.30 12.02 0.48
C GLN A 104 5.80 11.80 0.63
N TYR A 105 6.61 12.49 -0.18
CA TYR A 105 8.08 12.42 -0.11
C TYR A 105 8.67 11.00 -0.25
N ASN A 106 7.96 10.08 -0.90
CA ASN A 106 8.44 8.74 -1.17
C ASN A 106 9.13 8.67 -2.55
N GLU A 107 9.97 7.67 -2.72
CA GLU A 107 10.55 7.26 -4.00
C GLU A 107 10.07 5.85 -4.34
N ALA A 108 9.49 5.65 -5.53
CA ALA A 108 9.01 4.35 -5.97
C ALA A 108 9.45 4.06 -7.41
N PHE A 109 10.16 2.97 -7.63
CA PHE A 109 10.76 2.67 -8.93
C PHE A 109 10.91 1.18 -9.23
N ASN A 110 11.04 0.84 -10.51
CA ASN A 110 11.17 -0.53 -11.01
C ASN A 110 10.02 -1.47 -10.59
N THR A 111 8.82 -0.95 -10.33
CA THR A 111 7.66 -1.83 -10.07
C THR A 111 7.28 -2.57 -11.34
N HIS A 112 7.13 -3.89 -11.25
CA HIS A 112 6.85 -4.76 -12.38
C HIS A 112 5.35 -4.89 -12.68
N MET A 113 5.00 -4.88 -13.96
CA MET A 113 3.66 -5.18 -14.46
C MET A 113 3.64 -6.65 -14.89
N LEU A 114 3.23 -7.53 -13.97
CA LEU A 114 3.21 -8.97 -14.21
C LEU A 114 2.19 -9.36 -15.28
N GLU A 115 2.52 -10.38 -16.06
CA GLU A 115 1.68 -10.86 -17.17
C GLU A 115 0.25 -11.17 -16.72
N GLY A 116 -0.73 -10.56 -17.39
CA GLY A 116 -2.15 -10.76 -17.11
C GLY A 116 -2.74 -9.79 -16.09
N ASN A 117 -1.96 -8.86 -15.54
CA ASN A 117 -2.45 -7.68 -14.82
C ASN A 117 -2.12 -6.38 -15.60
N ALA A 118 -2.76 -5.28 -15.22
CA ALA A 118 -2.48 -3.94 -15.77
C ALA A 118 -2.02 -2.95 -14.67
N ASP A 119 -1.52 -3.50 -13.55
CA ASP A 119 -1.02 -2.74 -12.41
C ASP A 119 0.48 -2.47 -12.62
N GLY A 120 1.30 -2.57 -11.56
CA GLY A 120 2.73 -2.32 -11.63
C GLY A 120 3.09 -0.83 -11.50
N THR A 121 2.21 -0.05 -10.87
CA THR A 121 2.37 1.40 -10.69
C THR A 121 3.21 1.75 -9.47
N ALA A 122 3.77 2.96 -9.48
CA ALA A 122 4.48 3.50 -8.33
C ALA A 122 3.54 3.75 -7.14
N PHE A 123 2.39 4.37 -7.41
CA PHE A 123 1.40 4.75 -6.41
C PHE A 123 -0.01 4.29 -6.82
N ASP A 124 -0.85 4.03 -5.83
CA ASP A 124 -2.27 3.72 -6.03
C ASP A 124 -3.16 4.33 -4.93
N ILE A 125 -4.32 4.82 -5.35
CA ILE A 125 -5.48 5.12 -4.50
C ILE A 125 -6.57 4.15 -4.97
N ASP A 126 -6.76 3.11 -4.18
CA ASP A 126 -7.60 1.98 -4.54
C ASP A 126 -9.00 2.10 -3.90
N ILE A 127 -9.84 1.10 -4.12
CA ILE A 127 -11.26 1.02 -3.79
C ILE A 127 -11.58 1.55 -2.39
N ASP A 128 -12.68 2.31 -2.29
CA ASP A 128 -13.20 2.90 -1.07
C ASP A 128 -12.18 3.80 -0.32
N ALA A 129 -11.16 4.32 -1.00
CA ALA A 129 -10.31 5.38 -0.47
C ALA A 129 -10.97 6.76 -0.67
N MET A 130 -11.07 7.55 0.38
CA MET A 130 -11.73 8.87 0.38
C MET A 130 -10.78 9.96 0.86
N ASP A 131 -10.78 11.12 0.21
CA ASP A 131 -10.01 12.31 0.61
C ASP A 131 -8.50 12.03 0.84
N CYS A 132 -7.94 11.06 0.13
CA CYS A 132 -6.52 10.71 0.20
C CYS A 132 -5.68 11.57 -0.75
N ILE A 133 -4.44 11.87 -0.35
CA ILE A 133 -3.53 12.76 -1.07
C ILE A 133 -2.22 12.03 -1.40
N VAL A 134 -1.84 12.07 -2.69
CA VAL A 134 -0.50 11.68 -3.16
C VAL A 134 0.23 12.95 -3.59
N GLN A 135 1.28 13.35 -2.87
CA GLN A 135 1.98 14.62 -3.11
C GLN A 135 3.49 14.52 -2.90
N TYR A 136 4.28 15.28 -3.67
CA TYR A 136 5.74 15.37 -3.48
C TYR A 136 6.49 14.04 -3.55
N ASN A 137 5.95 13.03 -4.23
CA ASN A 137 6.64 11.76 -4.45
C ASN A 137 7.42 11.76 -5.77
N TYR A 138 8.50 10.99 -5.81
CA TYR A 138 9.31 10.74 -7.01
C TYR A 138 9.09 9.31 -7.50
N SER A 139 9.00 9.12 -8.80
CA SER A 139 8.95 7.78 -9.39
C SER A 139 9.65 7.74 -10.73
N HIS A 140 10.23 6.59 -11.07
CA HIS A 140 10.78 6.33 -12.40
C HIS A 140 10.76 4.83 -12.70
N ASP A 141 10.78 4.47 -13.97
CA ASP A 141 10.97 3.09 -14.45
C ASP A 141 9.97 2.04 -13.92
N ASN A 142 8.79 2.47 -13.45
CA ASN A 142 7.69 1.55 -13.10
C ASN A 142 6.96 1.15 -14.39
N GLU A 143 6.80 -0.16 -14.60
CA GLU A 143 6.23 -0.72 -15.84
C GLU A 143 4.74 -0.36 -16.01
N GLY A 144 4.00 -0.21 -14.91
CA GLY A 144 2.61 0.28 -14.91
C GLY A 144 2.47 1.80 -14.90
N GLY A 145 3.57 2.55 -14.71
CA GLY A 145 3.58 4.01 -14.68
C GLY A 145 3.48 4.63 -13.28
N PHE A 146 3.12 5.92 -13.23
CA PHE A 146 3.22 6.75 -12.02
C PHE A 146 2.10 6.48 -10.99
N MET A 147 0.85 6.40 -11.43
CA MET A 147 -0.33 6.43 -10.56
C MET A 147 -1.44 5.57 -11.14
N LEU A 148 -2.07 4.77 -10.29
CA LEU A 148 -3.32 4.06 -10.55
C LEU A 148 -4.45 4.70 -9.73
N PHE A 149 -5.67 4.65 -10.28
CA PHE A 149 -6.88 4.97 -9.53
C PHE A 149 -7.86 3.83 -9.81
N ILE A 150 -8.25 3.13 -8.76
CA ILE A 150 -9.26 2.08 -8.85
C ILE A 150 -10.54 2.55 -8.20
N ASP A 151 -11.62 2.37 -8.93
CA ASP A 151 -12.97 2.35 -8.39
C ASP A 151 -13.58 0.99 -8.70
N ALA A 152 -14.24 0.42 -7.70
CA ALA A 152 -15.10 -0.74 -7.91
C ALA A 152 -16.53 -0.25 -7.73
N SER A 153 -17.14 0.21 -8.83
CA SER A 153 -18.57 0.33 -8.88
C SER A 153 -19.17 -1.06 -8.60
N ASN A 154 -20.05 -1.18 -7.60
CA ASN A 154 -20.90 -2.36 -7.46
C ASN A 154 -21.72 -2.51 -8.75
N SER A 155 -21.25 -3.31 -9.70
CA SER A 155 -22.06 -3.85 -10.79
C SER A 155 -22.95 -4.97 -10.28
#